data_AF-A0A399NYE7-F1
#
_entry.id   AF-A0A399NYE7-F1
#
_cell.length_a   1.000
_cell.length_b   1.000
_cell.length_c   1.000
_cell.angle_alpha   90.00
_cell.angle_beta   90.00
_cell.angle_gamma   90.00
#
_symmetry.space_group_name_H-M   'P 1'
#
loop_
_entity.id
_entity.type
_entity.pdbx_description
1 polymer ?
#
loop_
_entity_poly.entity_id
_entity_poly.type
_entity_poly.pdbx_seq_one_letter_code
_entity_poly.pdbx_strand_id
1 'polypeptide(L)'
;MSFDDGLLTVQQYRAADGSYNSATARLAGPLSFEDGCIRVGGYTVVVPRPASWDGKTLTVGEQSFALGDELEMVGGYAQYRQPGQPDDCPGETFFASGVEPLADGR
;
A
#
# COMPACT_ATOMS: atom_id res chain seq x y z
N MET A 1 7.33 -7.50 11.20
CA MET A 1 6.22 -6.53 11.09
C MET A 1 5.06 -7.04 11.92
N SER A 2 4.33 -6.14 12.57
CA SER A 2 3.12 -6.45 13.33
C SER A 2 2.06 -5.38 13.07
N PHE A 3 0.80 -5.73 13.25
CA PHE A 3 -0.33 -4.80 13.14
C PHE A 3 -0.98 -4.63 14.51
N ASP A 4 -1.21 -3.39 14.90
CA ASP A 4 -1.92 -3.03 16.12
C ASP A 4 -2.85 -1.84 15.82
N ASP A 5 -4.15 -2.00 16.05
CA ASP A 5 -5.19 -0.99 15.81
C ASP A 5 -5.15 -0.25 14.43
N GLY A 6 -4.87 -1.00 13.36
CA GLY A 6 -4.76 -0.45 12.01
C GLY A 6 -3.48 0.35 11.75
N LEU A 7 -2.51 0.27 12.66
CA LEU A 7 -1.15 0.79 12.48
C LEU A 7 -0.21 -0.35 12.05
N LEU A 8 0.48 -0.16 10.92
CA LEU A 8 1.56 -1.04 10.51
C LEU A 8 2.81 -0.71 11.32
N THR A 9 3.27 -1.66 12.14
CA THR A 9 4.55 -1.59 12.85
C THR A 9 5.62 -2.36 12.07
N VAL A 10 6.60 -1.64 11.56
CA VAL A 10 7.79 -2.21 10.91
C VAL A 10 8.98 -2.20 11.86
N GLN A 11 9.76 -3.28 11.84
CA GLN A 11 11.02 -3.30 12.56
C GLN A 11 12.03 -2.45 11.77
N GLN A 12 12.59 -1.45 12.44
CA GLN A 12 13.67 -0.64 11.90
C GLN A 12 14.99 -1.02 12.57
N TYR A 13 16.03 -1.20 11.76
CA TYR A 13 17.39 -1.44 12.19
C TYR A 13 18.18 -0.14 12.08
N ARG A 14 18.67 0.36 13.20
CA ARG A 14 19.54 1.54 13.21
C ARG A 14 20.96 1.12 12.83
N ALA A 15 21.48 1.68 11.75
CA ALA A 15 22.86 1.47 11.32
C ALA A 15 23.85 2.30 12.17
N ALA A 16 25.14 1.96 12.07
CA ALA A 16 26.20 2.61 12.85
C ALA A 16 26.38 4.10 12.51
N ASP A 17 26.00 4.51 11.30
CA ASP A 17 26.01 5.90 10.83
C ASP A 17 24.77 6.71 11.27
N GLY A 18 23.85 6.08 12.02
CA GLY A 18 22.62 6.70 12.50
C GLY A 18 21.44 6.64 11.54
N SER A 19 21.60 6.05 10.35
CA SER A 19 20.49 5.78 9.43
C SER A 19 19.60 4.63 9.94
N TYR A 20 18.39 4.51 9.37
CA TYR A 20 17.45 3.43 9.68
C TYR A 20 17.16 2.61 8.43
N ASN A 21 17.17 1.29 8.56
CA ASN A 21 16.81 0.34 7.49
C ASN A 21 15.59 -0.46 7.93
N SER A 22 14.59 -0.59 7.06
CA SER A 22 13.48 -1.53 7.22
C SER A 22 13.45 -2.46 6.02
N ALA A 23 13.18 -3.75 6.25
CA ALA A 23 12.88 -4.67 5.16
C ALA A 23 11.46 -4.39 4.68
N THR A 24 11.34 -3.68 3.56
CA THR A 24 10.06 -3.41 2.88
C THR A 24 10.03 -4.12 1.53
N ALA A 25 8.86 -4.61 1.17
CA ALA A 25 8.57 -5.06 -0.18
C ALA A 25 8.19 -3.86 -1.06
N ARG A 26 8.41 -4.01 -2.36
CA ARG A 26 7.90 -3.10 -3.39
C ARG A 26 6.80 -3.79 -4.19
N LEU A 27 5.77 -3.04 -4.54
CA LEU A 27 4.73 -3.42 -5.48
C LEU A 27 4.56 -2.27 -6.47
N ALA A 28 4.57 -2.58 -7.75
CA ALA A 28 4.36 -1.59 -8.80
C ALA A 28 3.33 -2.09 -9.82
N GLY A 29 2.57 -1.16 -10.38
CA GLY A 29 1.61 -1.43 -11.44
C GLY A 29 0.47 -0.43 -11.49
N PRO A 30 -0.52 -0.66 -12.36
CA PRO A 30 -1.63 0.25 -12.53
C PRO A 30 -2.60 0.16 -11.35
N LEU A 31 -3.14 1.31 -10.96
CA LEU A 31 -4.28 1.40 -10.05
C LEU A 31 -5.54 0.87 -10.75
N SER A 32 -6.15 -0.18 -10.22
CA SER A 32 -7.44 -0.71 -10.68
C SER A 32 -8.45 -0.85 -9.55
N PHE A 33 -9.72 -1.00 -9.93
CA PHE A 33 -10.81 -1.30 -9.01
C PHE A 33 -11.61 -2.49 -9.55
N GLU A 34 -11.49 -3.62 -8.87
CA GLU A 34 -12.01 -4.92 -9.31
C GLU A 34 -12.70 -5.61 -8.15
N ASP A 35 -13.92 -6.10 -8.36
CA ASP A 35 -14.73 -6.80 -7.35
C ASP A 35 -14.88 -6.04 -6.02
N GLY A 36 -14.97 -4.70 -6.09
CA GLY A 36 -15.10 -3.87 -4.90
C GLY A 36 -13.76 -3.51 -4.22
N CYS A 37 -12.63 -3.89 -4.82
CA CYS A 37 -11.32 -3.77 -4.21
C CYS A 37 -10.38 -2.89 -5.03
N ILE A 38 -9.67 -2.00 -4.32
CA ILE A 38 -8.55 -1.26 -4.89
C ILE A 38 -7.40 -2.22 -5.08
N ARG A 39 -6.81 -2.21 -6.28
CA ARG A 39 -5.68 -3.05 -6.63
C ARG A 39 -4.56 -2.26 -7.26
N VAL A 40 -3.33 -2.76 -7.10
CA VAL A 40 -2.14 -2.30 -7.83
C VAL A 40 -1.39 -3.52 -8.34
N GLY A 41 -1.10 -3.54 -9.65
CA GLY A 41 -0.41 -4.67 -10.27
C GLY A 41 -1.13 -6.01 -10.09
N GLY A 42 -2.46 -5.97 -9.93
CA GLY A 42 -3.32 -7.15 -9.70
C GLY A 42 -3.50 -7.58 -8.24
N TYR A 43 -2.76 -6.98 -7.29
CA TYR A 43 -2.88 -7.30 -5.86
C TYR A 43 -3.85 -6.38 -5.17
N THR A 44 -4.68 -6.92 -4.28
CA THR A 44 -5.46 -6.12 -3.32
C THR A 44 -4.51 -5.28 -2.47
N VAL A 45 -4.79 -3.99 -2.36
CA VAL A 45 -3.98 -3.06 -1.56
C VAL A 45 -4.77 -2.47 -0.41
N VAL A 46 -4.10 -2.31 0.73
CA VAL A 46 -4.56 -1.47 1.83
C VAL A 46 -3.55 -0.34 1.98
N VAL A 47 -4.04 0.89 1.90
CA VAL A 47 -3.21 2.10 1.95
C VAL A 47 -3.23 2.75 3.34
N PRO A 48 -2.23 3.57 3.70
CA PRO A 48 -2.22 4.27 4.98
C PRO A 48 -3.40 5.24 5.10
N ARG A 49 -3.93 5.40 6.32
CA ARG A 49 -4.85 6.50 6.64
C ARG A 49 -4.06 7.80 6.89
N PRO A 50 -4.60 9.00 6.57
CA PRO A 50 -5.91 9.24 5.99
C PRO A 50 -5.94 8.90 4.48
N ALA A 51 -6.93 8.12 4.08
CA ALA A 51 -7.19 7.80 2.68
C ALA A 51 -8.69 7.77 2.40
N SER A 52 -9.06 8.10 1.16
CA SER A 52 -10.44 8.08 0.68
C SER A 52 -10.53 7.56 -0.74
N TRP A 53 -11.66 6.95 -1.06
CA TRP A 53 -11.98 6.41 -2.38
C TRP A 53 -13.36 6.90 -2.80
N ASP A 54 -13.46 7.48 -4.00
CA ASP A 54 -14.72 7.99 -4.56
C ASP A 54 -15.33 7.08 -5.66
N GLY A 55 -14.68 5.94 -5.95
CA GLY A 55 -15.04 5.04 -7.04
C GLY A 55 -14.17 5.17 -8.29
N LYS A 56 -13.37 6.23 -8.42
CA LYS A 56 -12.48 6.48 -9.56
C LYS A 56 -11.11 7.03 -9.17
N THR A 57 -11.04 7.69 -8.03
CA THR A 57 -9.88 8.39 -7.51
C THR A 57 -9.57 7.89 -6.11
N LEU A 58 -8.33 7.46 -5.93
CA LEU A 58 -7.75 7.14 -4.63
C LEU A 58 -6.98 8.35 -4.13
N THR A 59 -7.40 8.90 -2.99
CA THR A 59 -6.66 9.96 -2.31
C THR A 59 -5.99 9.39 -1.07
N VAL A 60 -4.68 9.61 -0.92
CA VAL A 60 -3.87 9.21 0.23
C VAL A 60 -3.12 10.43 0.72
N GLY A 61 -3.44 10.91 1.92
CA GLY A 61 -2.93 12.20 2.41
C GLY A 61 -3.32 13.34 1.47
N GLU A 62 -2.31 14.01 0.89
CA GLU A 62 -2.49 15.12 -0.06
C GLU A 62 -2.41 14.70 -1.53
N GLN A 63 -2.09 13.43 -1.80
CA GLN A 63 -1.93 12.90 -3.15
C GLN A 63 -3.21 12.23 -3.64
N SER A 64 -3.50 12.36 -4.93
CA SER A 64 -4.65 11.73 -5.58
C SER A 64 -4.22 11.02 -6.86
N PHE A 65 -4.77 9.82 -7.06
CA PHE A 65 -4.41 8.90 -8.14
C PHE A 65 -5.68 8.41 -8.82
N ALA A 66 -5.73 8.47 -10.15
CA ALA A 66 -6.84 8.00 -10.96
C ALA A 66 -6.65 6.53 -11.36
N LEU A 67 -7.76 5.84 -11.66
CA LEU A 67 -7.70 4.51 -12.28
C LEU A 67 -6.81 4.51 -13.52
N GLY A 68 -5.91 3.54 -13.60
CA GLY A 68 -4.92 3.38 -14.66
C GLY A 68 -3.58 4.07 -14.39
N ASP A 69 -3.47 4.91 -13.37
CA ASP A 69 -2.19 5.49 -12.98
C ASP A 69 -1.21 4.40 -12.55
N GLU A 70 0.02 4.46 -13.04
CA GLU A 70 1.10 3.56 -12.61
C GLU A 70 1.64 4.03 -11.27
N LEU A 71 1.59 3.15 -10.27
CA LEU A 71 2.00 3.44 -8.90
C LEU A 71 3.17 2.57 -8.49
N GLU A 72 4.02 3.09 -7.60
CA GLU A 72 4.96 2.33 -6.80
C GLU A 72 4.53 2.42 -5.32
N MET A 73 4.50 1.26 -4.66
CA MET A 73 4.16 1.15 -3.25
C MET A 73 5.28 0.47 -2.48
N VAL A 74 5.59 1.00 -1.31
CA VAL A 74 6.52 0.40 -0.35
C VAL A 74 5.74 -0.12 0.85
N GLY A 75 6.01 -1.35 1.28
CA GLY A 75 5.14 -1.99 2.25
C GLY A 75 5.51 -3.42 2.60
N GLY A 76 4.48 -4.26 2.76
CA GLY A 76 4.65 -5.69 3.04
C GLY A 76 3.44 -6.51 2.61
N TYR A 77 3.68 -7.77 2.25
CA TYR A 77 2.64 -8.75 1.94
C TYR A 77 2.14 -9.42 3.23
N ALA A 78 0.83 -9.59 3.36
CA ALA A 78 0.25 -10.45 4.39
C ALA A 78 -0.66 -11.51 3.76
N GLN A 79 -0.48 -12.76 4.22
CA GLN A 79 -1.29 -13.90 3.80
C GLN A 79 -2.57 -14.08 4.65
N TYR A 80 -2.69 -13.32 5.74
CA TYR A 80 -3.83 -13.35 6.64
C TYR A 80 -4.54 -12.00 6.65
N ARG A 81 -5.88 -12.04 6.68
CA ARG A 81 -6.74 -10.87 6.80
C ARG A 81 -6.30 -10.00 7.97
N GLN A 82 -6.10 -8.70 7.74
CA GLN A 82 -5.72 -7.75 8.78
C GLN A 82 -6.92 -6.87 9.21
N PRO A 83 -6.94 -6.37 10.46
CA PRO A 83 -7.93 -5.38 10.90
C PRO A 83 -7.94 -4.15 9.97
N GLY A 84 -9.11 -3.78 9.45
CA GLY A 84 -9.29 -2.65 8.53
C GLY A 84 -9.30 -3.01 7.03
N GLN A 85 -9.05 -4.27 6.67
CA GLN A 85 -9.25 -4.75 5.29
C GLN A 85 -10.75 -4.92 4.99
N PRO A 86 -11.28 -4.34 3.88
CA PRO A 86 -12.66 -4.56 3.47
C PRO A 86 -12.98 -6.06 3.39
N ASP A 87 -14.12 -6.47 3.95
CA ASP A 87 -14.56 -7.87 4.05
C ASP A 87 -14.60 -8.58 2.69
N ASP A 88 -14.81 -7.82 1.61
CA ASP A 88 -15.04 -8.34 0.27
C ASP A 88 -13.77 -8.47 -0.60
N CYS A 89 -12.58 -8.27 -0.02
CA CYS A 89 -11.32 -8.33 -0.78
C CYS A 89 -10.50 -9.59 -0.50
N PRO A 90 -10.76 -10.71 -1.20
CA PRO A 90 -10.07 -11.98 -0.99
C PRO A 90 -8.63 -11.93 -1.52
N GLY A 91 -7.78 -12.80 -0.95
CA GLY A 91 -6.43 -13.08 -1.45
C GLY A 91 -5.30 -12.42 -0.67
N GLU A 92 -4.07 -12.63 -1.14
CA GLU A 92 -2.88 -11.97 -0.61
C GLU A 92 -3.02 -10.45 -0.76
N THR A 93 -2.73 -9.73 0.32
CA THR A 93 -2.93 -8.29 0.39
C THR A 93 -1.61 -7.59 0.62
N PHE A 94 -1.37 -6.53 -0.14
CA PHE A 94 -0.22 -5.65 0.04
C PHE A 94 -0.62 -4.46 0.91
N PHE A 95 0.10 -4.27 2.02
CA PHE A 95 -0.11 -3.13 2.90
C PHE A 95 0.92 -2.06 2.58
N ALA A 96 0.45 -0.98 1.96
CA ALA A 96 1.30 0.14 1.63
C ALA A 96 1.59 0.97 2.89
N SER A 97 2.87 1.24 3.11
CA SER A 97 3.38 2.26 4.04
C SER A 97 3.70 3.57 3.32
N GLY A 98 3.85 3.54 2.00
CA GLY A 98 3.98 4.70 1.12
C GLY A 98 3.42 4.36 -0.26
N VAL A 99 2.87 5.38 -0.92
CA VAL A 99 2.26 5.30 -2.26
C VAL A 99 2.78 6.49 -3.06
N GLU A 100 3.43 6.22 -4.19
CA GLU A 100 4.02 7.23 -5.06
C GLU A 100 3.66 6.92 -6.51
N PRO A 101 3.60 7.92 -7.42
CA PRO A 101 3.59 7.65 -8.85
C PRO A 101 4.82 6.82 -9.21
N LEU A 102 4.66 5.79 -10.04
CA LEU A 102 5.80 5.06 -10.56
C LEU A 102 6.66 6.04 -11.37
N ALA A 103 7.89 6.29 -10.92
CA ALA A 103 8.75 7.23 -11.61
C ALA A 103 9.02 6.73 -13.04
N ASP A 104 8.72 7.57 -14.04
CA ASP A 104 9.15 7.37 -15.41
C ASP A 104 10.68 7.21 -15.38
N GLY A 105 11.19 6.00 -15.58
CA GLY A 105 12.63 5.74 -15.59
C GLY A 105 13.32 6.65 -16.60
N ARG A 106 14.01 7.68 -16.10
CA ARG A 106 14.98 8.51 -16.85
C ARG A 106 16.35 8.37 -16.22
#